data_AF-A0A257XZ97-F1
#
_entry.id   AF-A0A257XZ97-F1
#
_cell.length_a   1.000
_cell.length_b   1.000
_cell.length_c   1.000
_cell.angle_alpha   90.00
_cell.angle_beta   90.00
_cell.angle_gamma   90.00
#
_symmetry.space_group_name_H-M   'P 1'
#
loop_
_entity.id
_entity.type
_entity.pdbx_description
1 polymer ?
#
loop_
_entity_poly.entity_id
_entity_poly.type
_entity_poly.pdbx_seq_one_letter_code
_entity_poly.pdbx_strand_id
1 'polypeptide(L)'
;MSLKQALKGYGLAALAVVAAGIWLPFIARDLALAMAWEQSFVGTLLVAAVTSAPEVVVTLAALRLGAVDLAIGNLFGSNLFNIAILAIDDLFYLPGPLLADVSLLHAISAFSTMMMSGLAVVGLVLRPTSRIFRTVSWISLLLLVIYLLNTWLLYLHG
;
A
#
# COMPACT_ATOMS: atom_id res chain seq x y z
N MET A 1 -31.25 4.42 0.44
CA MET A 1 -30.72 3.84 1.70
C MET A 1 -30.94 4.85 2.83
N SER A 2 -31.40 4.42 4.00
CA SER A 2 -31.44 5.32 5.16
C SER A 2 -30.04 5.51 5.75
N LEU A 3 -29.76 6.66 6.37
CA LEU A 3 -28.48 6.93 7.03
C LEU A 3 -28.12 5.85 8.06
N LYS A 4 -29.09 5.38 8.84
CA LYS A 4 -28.89 4.31 9.83
C LYS A 4 -28.47 2.99 9.18
N GLN A 5 -29.02 2.64 8.02
CA GLN A 5 -28.60 1.45 7.27
C GLN A 5 -27.19 1.61 6.70
N ALA A 6 -26.84 2.80 6.22
CA ALA A 6 -25.49 3.10 5.72
C ALA A 6 -24.44 2.97 6.82
N LEU A 7 -24.67 3.60 7.98
CA LEU A 7 -23.76 3.54 9.12
C LEU A 7 -23.58 2.11 9.64
N LYS A 8 -24.67 1.34 9.74
CA LYS A 8 -24.60 -0.07 10.14
C LYS A 8 -23.81 -0.92 9.14
N GLY A 9 -24.12 -0.79 7.86
CA GLY A 9 -23.42 -1.53 6.80
C GLY A 9 -21.93 -1.22 6.76
N TYR A 10 -21.59 0.07 6.81
CA TYR A 10 -20.20 0.54 6.85
C TYR A 10 -19.47 0.02 8.10
N GLY A 11 -20.08 0.15 9.28
CA GLY A 11 -19.48 -0.30 10.53
C GLY A 11 -19.20 -1.80 10.54
N LEU A 12 -20.16 -2.63 10.07
CA LEU A 12 -19.96 -4.08 9.97
C LEU A 12 -18.86 -4.45 8.98
N ALA A 13 -18.80 -3.80 7.82
CA ALA A 13 -17.74 -4.03 6.84
C ALA A 13 -16.36 -3.62 7.38
N ALA A 14 -16.26 -2.46 8.04
CA ALA A 14 -15.02 -1.99 8.65
C ALA A 14 -14.52 -2.96 9.73
N LEU A 15 -15.42 -3.44 10.60
CA LEU A 15 -15.08 -4.44 11.62
C LEU A 15 -14.58 -5.75 11.00
N ALA A 16 -15.21 -6.21 9.92
CA ALA A 16 -14.78 -7.41 9.22
C ALA A 16 -13.36 -7.25 8.61
N VAL A 17 -13.08 -6.09 8.01
CA VAL A 17 -11.75 -5.78 7.47
C VAL A 17 -10.70 -5.71 8.58
N VAL A 18 -11.00 -5.06 9.71
CA VAL A 18 -10.09 -4.99 10.87
C VAL A 18 -9.83 -6.39 11.44
N ALA A 19 -10.87 -7.20 11.62
CA ALA A 19 -10.72 -8.56 12.13
C ALA A 19 -9.84 -9.43 11.21
N ALA A 20 -10.06 -9.35 9.89
CA ALA A 20 -9.23 -10.04 8.91
C ALA A 20 -7.78 -9.52 8.92
N GLY A 21 -7.59 -8.19 9.03
CA GLY A 21 -6.29 -7.55 9.09
C GLY A 21 -5.44 -7.97 10.29
N ILE A 22 -6.05 -8.22 11.45
CA ILE A 22 -5.34 -8.70 12.65
C ILE A 22 -4.75 -10.10 12.42
N TRP A 23 -5.43 -10.96 11.64
CA TRP A 23 -5.01 -12.34 11.42
C TRP A 23 -4.02 -12.49 10.25
N LEU A 24 -4.03 -11.52 9.32
CA LEU A 24 -3.26 -11.56 8.08
C LEU A 24 -1.74 -11.77 8.29
N PRO A 25 -1.05 -11.11 9.25
CA PRO A 25 0.39 -11.30 9.44
C PRO A 25 0.76 -12.71 9.86
N PHE A 26 -0.07 -13.37 10.68
CA PHE A 26 0.15 -14.75 11.12
C PHE A 26 0.02 -15.73 9.96
N ILE A 27 -1.04 -15.58 9.15
CA ILE A 27 -1.26 -16.39 7.95
C ILE A 27 -0.11 -16.21 6.96
N ALA A 28 0.33 -14.97 6.76
CA ALA A 28 1.44 -14.65 5.87
C ALA A 28 2.76 -15.29 6.33
N ARG A 29 3.07 -15.25 7.64
CA ARG A 29 4.22 -15.95 8.21
C ARG A 29 4.16 -17.45 7.99
N ASP A 30 3.02 -18.07 8.27
CA ASP A 30 2.84 -19.53 8.13
C ASP A 30 2.96 -19.95 6.66
N LEU A 31 2.43 -19.14 5.74
CA LEU A 31 2.57 -19.34 4.30
C LEU A 31 4.04 -19.24 3.87
N ALA A 32 4.78 -18.24 4.35
CA ALA A 32 6.19 -18.07 4.04
C ALA A 32 7.00 -19.30 4.47
N LEU A 33 6.75 -19.80 5.69
CA LEU A 33 7.41 -21.00 6.22
C LEU A 33 7.05 -22.27 5.42
N ALA A 34 5.78 -22.47 5.08
CA ALA A 34 5.32 -23.64 4.34
C ALA A 34 5.88 -23.68 2.90
N MET A 35 6.05 -22.52 2.27
CA MET A 35 6.53 -22.40 0.90
C MET A 35 8.06 -22.22 0.80
N ALA A 36 8.77 -22.17 1.94
CA ALA A 36 10.18 -21.78 2.02
C ALA A 36 10.46 -20.45 1.29
N TRP A 37 9.54 -19.50 1.45
CA TRP A 37 9.69 -18.13 0.95
C TRP A 37 10.24 -17.22 2.05
N GLU A 38 10.91 -16.18 1.62
CA GLU A 38 11.44 -15.16 2.50
C GLU A 38 10.32 -14.30 3.08
N GLN A 39 10.32 -14.11 4.40
CA GLN A 39 9.26 -13.37 5.10
C GLN A 39 9.17 -11.92 4.64
N SER A 40 10.33 -11.32 4.32
CA SER A 40 10.42 -9.97 3.75
C SER A 40 9.69 -9.89 2.40
N PHE A 41 9.85 -10.88 1.53
CA PHE A 41 9.16 -10.95 0.25
C PHE A 41 7.64 -11.10 0.43
N VAL A 42 7.20 -12.01 1.29
CA VAL A 42 5.77 -12.22 1.57
C VAL A 42 5.12 -10.98 2.18
N GLY A 43 5.81 -10.30 3.11
CA GLY A 43 5.35 -9.05 3.71
C GLY A 43 5.24 -7.91 2.70
N THR A 44 6.31 -7.67 1.92
CA THR A 44 6.38 -6.55 0.98
C THR A 44 5.49 -6.68 -0.24
N LEU A 45 5.16 -7.91 -0.67
CA LEU A 45 4.30 -8.15 -1.83
C LEU A 45 2.89 -8.60 -1.44
N LEU A 46 2.76 -9.75 -0.76
CA LEU A 46 1.47 -10.39 -0.55
C LEU A 46 0.66 -9.70 0.54
N VAL A 47 1.27 -9.44 1.70
CA VAL A 47 0.60 -8.68 2.77
C VAL A 47 0.25 -7.29 2.27
N ALA A 48 1.20 -6.59 1.66
CA ALA A 48 0.96 -5.27 1.06
C ALA A 48 -0.19 -5.26 0.06
N ALA A 49 -0.26 -6.24 -0.86
CA ALA A 49 -1.34 -6.34 -1.84
C ALA A 49 -2.72 -6.55 -1.18
N VAL A 50 -2.80 -7.39 -0.15
CA VAL A 50 -4.06 -7.64 0.57
C VAL A 50 -4.47 -6.41 1.37
N THR A 51 -3.54 -5.76 2.08
CA THR A 51 -3.84 -4.57 2.88
C THR A 51 -4.21 -3.38 2.01
N SER A 52 -3.71 -3.29 0.77
CA SER A 52 -4.02 -2.21 -0.19
C SER A 52 -5.27 -2.45 -1.06
N ALA A 53 -5.85 -3.65 -1.01
CA ALA A 53 -7.04 -3.98 -1.80
C ALA A 53 -8.27 -3.11 -1.46
N PRO A 54 -8.58 -2.83 -0.18
CA PRO A 54 -9.66 -1.90 0.18
C PRO A 54 -9.47 -0.51 -0.44
N GLU A 55 -8.25 0.02 -0.44
CA GLU A 55 -7.91 1.34 -0.98
C GLU A 55 -8.09 1.38 -2.49
N VAL A 56 -7.71 0.31 -3.20
CA VAL A 56 -7.97 0.18 -4.63
C VAL A 56 -9.47 0.23 -4.90
N VAL A 57 -10.28 -0.49 -4.11
CA VAL A 57 -11.75 -0.49 -4.25
C VAL A 57 -12.32 0.92 -4.01
N VAL A 58 -11.89 1.61 -2.95
CA VAL A 58 -12.34 2.99 -2.64
C VAL A 58 -11.92 3.97 -3.73
N THR A 59 -10.68 3.87 -4.21
CA THR A 59 -10.15 4.73 -5.29
C THR A 59 -10.94 4.53 -6.58
N LEU A 60 -11.20 3.28 -6.97
CA LEU A 60 -11.99 2.97 -8.16
C LEU A 60 -13.44 3.44 -8.02
N ALA A 61 -14.04 3.30 -6.84
CA ALA A 61 -15.39 3.80 -6.57
C ALA A 61 -15.44 5.33 -6.68
N ALA A 62 -14.47 6.04 -6.11
CA ALA A 62 -14.37 7.50 -6.20
C ALA A 62 -14.21 7.97 -7.66
N LEU A 63 -13.37 7.29 -8.46
CA LEU A 63 -13.21 7.59 -9.89
C LEU A 63 -14.51 7.37 -10.68
N ARG A 64 -15.26 6.30 -10.40
CA ARG A 64 -16.57 6.05 -11.02
C ARG A 64 -17.61 7.12 -10.69
N LEU A 65 -17.48 7.77 -9.54
CA LEU A 65 -18.32 8.90 -9.13
C LEU A 65 -17.83 10.25 -9.68
N GLY A 66 -16.74 10.28 -10.47
CA GLY A 66 -16.12 11.52 -10.94
C GLY A 66 -15.38 12.31 -9.86
N ALA A 67 -15.24 11.74 -8.65
CA ALA A 67 -14.58 12.37 -7.51
C ALA A 67 -13.07 12.11 -7.53
N VAL A 68 -12.38 12.68 -8.54
CA VAL A 68 -10.93 12.47 -8.74
C VAL A 68 -10.11 12.96 -7.55
N ASP A 69 -10.46 14.11 -6.97
CA ASP A 69 -9.75 14.64 -5.80
C ASP A 69 -9.87 13.71 -4.59
N LEU A 70 -11.01 13.03 -4.42
CA LEU A 70 -11.20 12.03 -3.37
C LEU A 70 -10.35 10.79 -3.63
N ALA A 71 -10.24 10.35 -4.88
CA ALA A 71 -9.40 9.22 -5.26
C ALA A 71 -7.91 9.50 -4.99
N ILE A 72 -7.43 10.71 -5.34
CA ILE A 72 -6.06 11.15 -5.06
C ILE A 72 -5.83 11.32 -3.55
N GLY A 73 -6.79 11.93 -2.84
CA GLY A 73 -6.75 12.09 -1.39
C GLY A 73 -6.69 10.77 -0.64
N ASN A 74 -7.43 9.75 -1.09
CA ASN A 74 -7.36 8.39 -0.56
C ASN A 74 -5.96 7.79 -0.73
N LEU A 75 -5.38 7.88 -1.94
CA LEU A 75 -4.07 7.29 -2.21
C LEU A 75 -2.95 7.92 -1.36
N PHE A 76 -2.84 9.24 -1.35
CA PHE A 76 -1.80 9.92 -0.58
C PHE A 76 -2.07 9.89 0.93
N GLY A 77 -3.34 10.04 1.33
CA GLY A 77 -3.76 10.00 2.73
C GLY A 77 -3.46 8.67 3.40
N SER A 78 -3.79 7.54 2.74
CA SER A 78 -3.49 6.20 3.26
C SER A 78 -1.99 5.94 3.37
N ASN A 79 -1.18 6.38 2.39
CA ASN A 79 0.28 6.24 2.48
C ASN A 79 0.86 7.05 3.65
N LEU A 80 0.39 8.29 3.87
CA LEU A 80 0.80 9.10 5.02
C LEU A 80 0.38 8.45 6.34
N PHE A 81 -0.85 7.95 6.42
CA PHE A 81 -1.36 7.28 7.60
C PHE A 81 -0.56 6.02 7.93
N ASN A 82 -0.22 5.20 6.93
CA ASN A 82 0.59 4.00 7.11
C ASN A 82 1.99 4.31 7.67
N ILE A 83 2.62 5.41 7.24
CA ILE A 83 3.90 5.86 7.82
C ILE A 83 3.71 6.35 9.26
N ALA A 84 2.62 7.06 9.55
CA ALA A 84 2.32 7.53 10.91
C ALA A 84 2.09 6.38 11.90
N ILE A 85 1.53 5.24 11.43
CA ILE A 85 1.37 4.04 12.26
C ILE A 85 2.73 3.55 12.79
N LEU A 86 3.83 3.69 12.06
CA LEU A 86 5.15 3.27 12.56
C LEU A 86 5.55 3.99 13.84
N ALA A 87 5.18 5.27 14.00
CA ALA A 87 5.44 6.00 15.23
C ALA A 87 4.60 5.47 16.41
N ILE A 88 3.42 4.93 16.12
CA ILE A 88 2.57 4.26 17.11
C ILE A 88 3.17 2.89 17.45
N ASP A 89 3.57 2.11 16.44
CA ASP A 89 4.17 0.79 16.62
C ASP A 89 5.47 0.84 17.44
N ASP A 90 6.29 1.87 17.21
CA ASP A 90 7.53 2.12 17.97
C ASP A 90 7.26 2.33 19.47
N LEU A 91 6.13 2.93 19.87
CA LEU A 91 5.73 3.08 21.27
C LEU A 91 5.42 1.74 21.96
N PHE A 92 4.99 0.75 21.18
CA PHE A 92 4.64 -0.58 21.67
C PHE A 92 5.78 -1.59 21.50
N TYR A 93 6.85 -1.23 20.79
CA TYR A 93 8.03 -2.06 20.61
C TYR A 93 9.00 -1.88 21.80
N LEU A 94 8.99 -2.87 22.71
CA LEU A 94 9.72 -2.82 23.98
C LEU A 94 11.25 -3.09 23.90
N PRO A 95 11.79 -3.89 22.95
CA PRO A 95 13.22 -4.23 22.94
C PRO A 95 14.17 -3.07 22.64
N GLY A 96 13.70 -1.97 22.05
CA GLY A 96 14.53 -0.84 21.60
C GLY A 96 13.80 -0.01 20.55
N PRO A 97 14.49 0.83 19.76
CA PRO A 97 13.89 1.49 18.61
C PRO A 97 13.51 0.46 17.54
N LEU A 98 12.26 0.45 17.09
CA LEU A 98 11.74 -0.48 16.08
C LEU A 98 12.62 -0.48 14.83
N LEU A 99 13.03 0.70 14.37
CA LEU A 99 13.85 0.86 13.17
C LEU A 99 15.27 0.29 13.31
N ALA A 100 15.77 0.06 14.54
CA ALA A 100 17.09 -0.55 14.74
C ALA A 100 17.07 -2.06 14.45
N ASP A 101 15.91 -2.71 14.57
CA ASP A 101 15.75 -4.16 14.39
C ASP A 101 15.18 -4.52 12.99
N VAL A 102 14.88 -3.52 12.16
CA VAL A 102 14.42 -3.73 10.77
C VAL A 102 15.61 -4.05 9.86
N SER A 103 15.46 -5.09 9.03
CA SER A 103 16.46 -5.45 8.02
C SER A 103 16.72 -4.30 7.04
N LEU A 104 18.00 -4.05 6.75
CA LEU A 104 18.45 -3.06 5.75
C LEU A 104 17.85 -3.27 4.36
N LEU A 105 17.38 -4.47 4.05
CA LEU A 105 16.65 -4.75 2.81
C LEU A 105 15.43 -3.83 2.61
N HIS A 106 14.78 -3.40 3.70
CA HIS A 106 13.63 -2.50 3.64
C HIS A 106 14.02 -1.10 3.14
N ALA A 107 15.30 -0.73 3.15
CA ALA A 107 15.77 0.51 2.54
C ALA A 107 15.48 0.56 1.04
N ILE A 108 15.51 -0.59 0.35
CA ILE A 108 15.15 -0.69 -1.07
C ILE A 108 13.67 -0.33 -1.26
N SER A 109 12.79 -0.89 -0.43
CA SER A 109 11.35 -0.60 -0.45
C SER A 109 11.05 0.87 -0.12
N ALA A 110 11.74 1.43 0.87
CA ALA A 110 11.59 2.83 1.27
C ALA A 110 12.01 3.78 0.15
N PHE A 111 13.17 3.51 -0.48
CA PHE A 111 13.66 4.31 -1.60
C PHE A 111 12.73 4.25 -2.81
N SER A 112 12.25 3.05 -3.17
CA SER A 112 11.26 2.88 -4.25
C SER A 112 9.96 3.63 -3.96
N THR A 113 9.47 3.58 -2.72
CA THR A 113 8.27 4.31 -2.29
C THR A 113 8.46 5.82 -2.42
N MET A 114 9.62 6.34 -2.03
CA MET A 114 9.97 7.76 -2.18
C MET A 114 10.01 8.17 -3.65
N MET A 115 10.65 7.38 -4.52
CA MET A 115 10.70 7.64 -5.96
C MET A 115 9.30 7.64 -6.60
N MET A 116 8.48 6.63 -6.28
CA MET A 116 7.11 6.52 -6.80
C MET A 116 6.23 7.68 -6.33
N SER A 117 6.34 8.06 -5.06
CA SER A 117 5.62 9.22 -4.51
C SER A 117 6.05 10.52 -5.19
N GLY A 118 7.35 10.70 -5.42
CA GLY A 118 7.89 11.84 -6.16
C GLY A 118 7.37 11.89 -7.60
N LEU A 119 7.36 10.76 -8.33
CA LEU A 119 6.80 10.67 -9.67
C LEU A 119 5.30 10.96 -9.71
N ALA A 120 4.56 10.52 -8.71
CA ALA A 120 3.14 10.84 -8.58
C ALA A 120 2.92 12.35 -8.41
N VAL A 121 3.74 13.01 -7.57
CA VAL A 121 3.72 14.48 -7.43
C VAL A 121 4.07 15.17 -8.75
N VAL A 122 5.11 14.73 -9.45
CA VAL A 122 5.46 15.24 -10.78
C VAL A 122 4.28 15.10 -11.74
N GLY A 123 3.55 13.99 -11.71
CA GLY A 123 2.35 13.79 -12.51
C GLY A 123 1.21 14.73 -12.17
N LEU A 124 1.01 15.04 -10.89
CA LEU A 124 0.01 16.01 -10.44
C LEU A 124 0.36 17.46 -10.88
N VAL A 125 1.65 17.82 -10.86
CA VAL A 125 2.13 19.16 -11.23
C VAL A 125 2.17 19.33 -12.75
N LEU A 126 2.81 18.41 -13.47
CA LEU A 126 3.00 18.51 -14.92
C LEU A 126 1.73 18.20 -15.72
N ARG A 127 0.79 17.45 -15.14
CA ARG A 127 -0.49 17.02 -15.77
C ARG A 127 -0.27 16.56 -17.22
N PRO A 128 0.59 15.56 -17.46
CA PRO A 128 1.00 15.17 -18.81
C PRO A 128 -0.21 14.79 -19.66
N THR A 129 -0.35 15.47 -20.80
CA THR A 129 -1.40 15.22 -21.79
C THR A 129 -1.04 14.08 -22.74
N SER A 130 0.24 13.71 -22.81
CA SER A 130 0.72 12.59 -23.62
C SER A 130 0.28 11.24 -23.03
N ARG A 131 -0.40 10.45 -23.86
CA ARG A 131 -0.83 9.09 -23.51
C ARG A 131 -0.12 8.08 -24.40
N ILE A 132 0.49 7.09 -23.77
CA ILE A 132 1.02 5.91 -24.43
C ILE A 132 -0.16 4.96 -24.69
N PHE A 133 -0.24 4.43 -25.92
CA PHE A 133 -1.34 3.59 -26.41
C PHE A 133 -2.75 4.20 -26.22
N ARG A 134 -2.87 5.54 -26.18
CA ARG A 134 -4.13 6.31 -25.93
C ARG A 134 -4.80 6.09 -24.56
N THR A 135 -4.27 5.19 -23.73
CA THR A 135 -4.95 4.77 -22.49
C THR A 135 -4.19 5.18 -21.23
N VAL A 136 -2.84 5.18 -21.23
CA VAL A 136 -2.04 5.31 -20.00
C VAL A 136 -0.99 6.42 -20.13
N SER A 137 -0.76 7.18 -19.06
CA SER A 137 0.33 8.17 -19.00
C SER A 137 1.69 7.48 -18.91
N TRP A 138 2.73 8.08 -19.48
CA TRP A 138 4.11 7.61 -19.31
C TRP A 138 4.54 7.54 -17.83
N ILE A 139 4.00 8.42 -16.99
CA ILE A 139 4.26 8.41 -15.54
C ILE A 139 3.71 7.13 -14.91
N SER A 140 2.48 6.73 -15.25
CA SER A 140 1.88 5.50 -14.73
C SER A 140 2.67 4.24 -15.13
N LEU A 141 3.25 4.23 -16.34
CA LEU A 141 4.12 3.14 -16.77
C LEU A 141 5.44 3.13 -15.98
N LEU A 142 6.06 4.28 -15.73
CA LEU A 142 7.26 4.36 -14.89
C LEU A 142 7.00 3.91 -13.45
N LEU A 143 5.86 4.30 -12.87
CA LEU A 143 5.45 3.83 -11.54
C LEU A 143 5.35 2.30 -11.50
N LEU A 144 4.72 1.69 -12.52
CA LEU A 144 4.60 0.23 -12.62
C LEU A 144 5.99 -0.43 -12.77
N VAL A 145 6.87 0.12 -13.60
CA VAL A 145 8.22 -0.42 -13.79
C VAL A 145 9.01 -0.39 -12.49
N ILE A 146 8.99 0.73 -11.75
CA ILE A 146 9.70 0.84 -10.47
C ILE A 146 9.14 -0.16 -9.46
N TYR A 147 7.82 -0.30 -9.36
CA TYR A 147 7.18 -1.27 -8.47
C TYR A 147 7.61 -2.71 -8.77
N LEU A 148 7.61 -3.11 -10.05
CA LEU A 148 8.01 -4.46 -10.46
C LEU A 148 9.51 -4.70 -10.22
N LEU A 149 10.37 -3.72 -10.51
CA LEU A 149 11.81 -3.82 -10.22
C LEU A 149 12.08 -3.94 -8.72
N ASN A 150 11.40 -3.17 -7.88
CA ASN A 150 11.50 -3.27 -6.42
C ASN A 150 11.13 -4.67 -5.94
N THR A 151 9.97 -5.18 -6.39
CA THR A 151 9.48 -6.50 -6.01
C THR A 151 10.44 -7.61 -6.44
N TRP A 152 10.98 -7.51 -7.65
CA TRP A 152 11.96 -8.46 -8.17
C TRP A 152 13.28 -8.45 -7.37
N LEU A 153 13.78 -7.26 -7.03
CA LEU A 153 15.00 -7.13 -6.23
C LEU A 153 14.83 -7.71 -4.83
N LEU A 154 13.66 -7.49 -4.21
CA LEU A 154 13.33 -8.06 -2.90
C LEU A 154 13.21 -9.58 -2.95
N TYR A 155 12.67 -10.15 -4.03
CA TYR A 155 12.61 -11.60 -4.19
C TYR A 155 14.00 -12.24 -4.34
N LEU A 156 14.97 -11.54 -4.94
CA LEU A 156 16.31 -12.07 -5.17
C LEU A 156 17.27 -11.91 -3.98
N HIS A 157 17.12 -10.84 -3.20
CA HIS A 157 18.08 -10.46 -2.16
C HIS A 157 17.50 -10.49 -0.74
N GLY A 158 16.19 -10.69 -0.64
CA GLY A 158 15.46 -10.72 0.62
C GLY A 158 14.94 -12.09 0.92
#